data_AF-A0A225WAJ2-F1
#
_entry.id   AF-A0A225WAJ2-F1
#
_cell.length_a   1.000
_cell.length_b   1.000
_cell.length_c   1.000
_cell.angle_alpha   90.00
_cell.angle_beta   90.00
_cell.angle_gamma   90.00
#
_symmetry.space_group_name_H-M   'P 1'
#
loop_
_entity.id
_entity.type
_entity.pdbx_description
1 polymer ?
#
loop_
_entity_poly.entity_id
_entity_poly.type
_entity_poly.pdbx_seq_one_letter_code
_entity_poly.pdbx_strand_id
1 'polypeptide(L)'
;MPRINYSEVCEMLRGVTAGGSMREACAIDELSAAWEAKFRSGPPMAQDTISFSALQQLMRNVIIARFSALSGMNICSRTESQGSGRMLLSFRPSPSLLRTTADRLKIRVPASNVLEIGTLDTNEEAKLWGQAEAQEEIYRLFLAGKINAEDAQIFDYEDSGMWSRRLHALQQLSKLTMQPKEDVVYLPFRDLAALRYVYRQIDDERDGGGDIDGSTLSPFRVVDKIRLTKALIDAEFDCDALLERGLLEHHFCPHTHKTTDVDTSLDVLRVQWGTLPSPWKAFCGLFGRFRYPGSAGDPLLHVQNYFGEQLALCTLSLIDPRFYLLTNICYVLAIRL
;
A
#
# COMPACT_ATOMS: atom_id res chain seq x y z
N MET A 1 20.52 -13.42 33.21
CA MET A 1 19.43 -13.38 32.21
C MET A 1 18.44 -14.48 32.58
N PRO A 2 17.14 -14.18 32.74
CA PRO A 2 16.14 -15.20 33.04
C PRO A 2 16.11 -16.26 31.94
N ARG A 3 15.97 -17.52 32.36
CA ARG A 3 15.72 -18.66 31.47
C ARG A 3 14.22 -18.84 31.33
N ILE A 4 13.79 -19.19 30.12
CA ILE A 4 12.38 -19.38 29.77
C ILE A 4 12.23 -20.83 29.30
N ASN A 5 11.21 -21.53 29.79
CA ASN A 5 10.95 -22.91 29.39
C ASN A 5 10.13 -22.98 28.09
N TYR A 6 10.15 -24.12 27.41
CA TYR A 6 9.44 -24.31 26.14
C TYR A 6 7.93 -24.09 26.27
N SER A 7 7.30 -24.52 27.37
CA SER A 7 5.87 -24.26 27.60
C SER A 7 5.53 -22.76 27.64
N GLU A 8 6.34 -21.95 28.32
CA GLU A 8 6.21 -20.49 28.37
C GLU A 8 6.43 -19.86 26.99
N VAL A 9 7.39 -20.39 26.20
CA VAL A 9 7.60 -19.93 24.82
C VAL A 9 6.37 -20.24 23.95
N CYS A 10 5.76 -21.42 24.10
CA CYS A 10 4.54 -21.77 23.39
C CYS A 10 3.37 -20.84 23.76
N GLU A 11 3.17 -20.55 25.04
CA GLU A 11 2.14 -19.60 25.50
C GLU A 11 2.39 -18.20 24.98
N MET A 12 3.65 -17.75 25.01
CA MET A 12 4.08 -16.49 24.43
C MET A 12 3.76 -16.42 22.94
N LEU A 13 4.08 -17.48 22.18
CA LEU A 13 3.82 -17.54 20.75
C LEU A 13 2.33 -17.48 20.43
N ARG A 14 1.49 -18.21 21.19
CA ARG A 14 0.03 -18.12 21.05
C ARG A 14 -0.46 -16.70 21.30
N GLY A 15 0.08 -16.05 22.31
CA GLY A 15 -0.29 -14.67 22.65
C GLY A 15 0.19 -13.60 21.68
N VAL A 16 1.05 -13.92 20.69
CA VAL A 16 1.46 -12.99 19.61
C VAL A 16 0.93 -13.41 18.23
N THR A 17 0.44 -14.64 18.08
CA THR A 17 -0.01 -15.14 16.78
C THR A 17 -1.43 -14.69 16.52
N ALA A 18 -1.68 -14.16 15.33
CA ALA A 18 -3.01 -13.71 14.92
C ALA A 18 -3.69 -14.73 13.99
N GLY A 19 -5.01 -14.58 13.81
CA GLY A 19 -5.79 -15.32 12.82
C GLY A 19 -6.24 -16.74 13.23
N GLY A 20 -6.29 -17.01 14.54
CA GLY A 20 -7.05 -18.11 15.13
C GLY A 20 -6.28 -19.42 15.34
N SER A 21 -6.97 -20.41 15.93
CA SER A 21 -6.37 -21.64 16.47
C SER A 21 -5.57 -22.47 15.46
N MET A 22 -5.99 -22.50 14.19
CA MET A 22 -5.25 -23.21 13.14
C MET A 22 -3.89 -22.56 12.86
N ARG A 23 -3.85 -21.22 12.80
CA ARG A 23 -2.61 -20.47 12.58
C ARG A 23 -1.69 -20.52 13.79
N GLU A 24 -2.26 -20.54 14.99
CA GLU A 24 -1.52 -20.77 16.24
C GLU A 24 -0.86 -22.15 16.24
N ALA A 25 -1.59 -23.21 15.88
CA ALA A 25 -1.05 -24.57 15.81
C ALA A 25 0.14 -24.65 14.85
N CYS A 26 -0.01 -24.10 13.63
CA CYS A 26 1.11 -24.03 12.68
C CYS A 26 2.32 -23.25 13.24
N ALA A 27 2.09 -22.17 13.98
CA ALA A 27 3.16 -21.40 14.63
C ALA A 27 3.99 -22.27 15.58
N ILE A 28 3.30 -23.08 16.37
CA ILE A 28 3.91 -23.96 17.37
C ILE A 28 4.70 -25.08 16.70
N ASP A 29 4.19 -25.63 15.60
CA ASP A 29 4.90 -26.66 14.82
C ASP A 29 6.19 -26.07 14.20
N GLU A 30 6.11 -24.86 13.65
CA GLU A 30 7.27 -24.13 13.11
C GLU A 30 8.29 -23.76 14.21
N LEU A 31 7.81 -23.39 15.40
CA LEU A 31 8.64 -23.14 16.58
C LEU A 31 9.39 -24.40 16.99
N SER A 32 8.71 -25.55 17.04
CA SER A 32 9.31 -26.85 17.37
C SER A 32 10.39 -27.22 16.35
N ALA A 33 10.08 -27.11 15.06
CA ALA A 33 11.04 -27.37 13.99
C ALA A 33 12.25 -26.42 14.04
N ALA A 34 12.02 -25.13 14.31
CA ALA A 34 13.09 -24.15 14.46
C ALA A 34 13.96 -24.42 15.70
N TRP A 35 13.37 -24.92 16.78
CA TRP A 35 14.07 -25.34 17.98
C TRP A 35 15.00 -26.51 17.71
N GLU A 36 14.47 -27.59 17.14
CA GLU A 36 15.23 -28.78 16.77
C GLU A 36 16.39 -28.44 15.84
N ALA A 37 16.12 -27.66 14.78
CA ALA A 37 17.13 -27.25 13.81
C ALA A 37 18.25 -26.42 14.45
N LYS A 38 17.90 -25.53 15.38
CA LYS A 38 18.85 -24.60 15.99
C LYS A 38 19.71 -25.24 17.07
N PHE A 39 19.10 -26.02 17.96
CA PHE A 39 19.78 -26.64 19.09
C PHE A 39 20.32 -28.03 18.76
N ARG A 40 20.05 -28.54 17.54
CA ARG A 40 20.46 -29.87 17.07
C ARG A 40 20.05 -30.97 18.07
N SER A 41 18.86 -30.81 18.63
CA SER A 41 18.26 -31.71 19.61
C SER A 41 17.09 -32.48 18.99
N GLY A 42 16.59 -33.50 19.71
CA GLY A 42 15.27 -34.05 19.44
C GLY A 42 14.15 -33.05 19.77
N PRO A 43 12.89 -33.48 19.63
CA PRO A 43 11.72 -32.64 19.88
C PRO A 43 11.77 -31.97 21.27
N PRO A 44 11.49 -30.66 21.37
CA PRO A 44 11.54 -29.94 22.63
C PRO A 44 10.54 -30.49 23.65
N MET A 45 11.00 -30.67 24.88
CA MET A 45 10.12 -30.98 26.01
C MET A 45 9.70 -29.69 26.73
N ALA A 46 8.54 -29.71 27.39
CA ALA A 46 7.98 -28.53 28.06
C ALA A 46 8.96 -27.83 29.04
N GLN A 47 9.78 -28.63 29.73
CA GLN A 47 10.78 -28.16 30.69
C GLN A 47 12.10 -27.67 30.07
N ASP A 48 12.31 -27.82 28.76
CA ASP A 48 13.55 -27.39 28.11
C ASP A 48 13.68 -25.86 28.19
N THR A 49 14.86 -25.36 28.57
CA THR A 49 15.06 -23.93 28.84
C THR A 49 16.09 -23.29 27.93
N ILE A 50 15.81 -22.05 27.52
CA ILE A 50 16.73 -21.22 26.73
C ILE A 50 16.87 -19.82 27.33
N SER A 51 17.92 -19.10 26.93
CA SER A 51 18.04 -17.68 27.22
C SER A 51 17.07 -16.87 26.36
N PHE A 52 16.63 -15.72 26.87
CA PHE A 52 15.78 -14.80 26.08
C PHE A 52 16.44 -14.36 24.76
N SER A 53 17.76 -14.18 24.73
CA SER A 53 18.49 -13.89 23.48
C SER A 53 18.40 -15.01 22.45
N ALA A 54 18.41 -16.27 22.90
CA ALA A 54 18.23 -17.42 22.01
C ALA A 54 16.79 -17.50 21.49
N LEU A 55 15.82 -17.13 22.34
CA LEU A 55 14.40 -17.01 21.97
C LEU A 55 14.19 -15.94 20.89
N GLN A 56 14.73 -14.73 21.06
CA GLN A 56 14.61 -13.66 20.06
C GLN A 56 15.11 -14.12 18.67
N GLN A 57 16.25 -14.80 18.64
CA GLN A 57 16.79 -15.34 17.40
C GLN A 57 15.94 -16.51 16.83
N LEU A 58 15.28 -17.30 17.68
CA LEU A 58 14.41 -18.39 17.24
C LEU A 58 13.10 -17.84 16.68
N MET A 59 12.50 -16.87 17.37
CA MET A 59 11.33 -16.11 16.91
C MET A 59 11.57 -15.44 15.55
N ARG A 60 12.76 -14.88 15.34
CA ARG A 60 13.16 -14.35 14.03
C ARG A 60 13.04 -15.41 12.91
N ASN A 61 13.46 -16.65 13.17
CA ASN A 61 13.39 -17.72 12.17
C ASN A 61 11.92 -18.11 11.89
N VAL A 62 11.09 -18.19 12.95
CA VAL A 62 9.65 -18.48 12.82
C VAL A 62 8.94 -17.38 12.01
N ILE A 63 9.19 -16.11 12.32
CA ILE A 63 8.64 -14.97 11.59
C ILE A 63 9.02 -15.03 10.11
N ILE A 64 10.29 -15.26 9.79
CA ILE A 64 10.76 -15.37 8.40
C ILE A 64 10.10 -16.56 7.69
N ALA A 65 10.05 -17.72 8.33
CA ALA A 65 9.46 -18.93 7.76
C ALA A 65 7.98 -18.70 7.40
N ARG A 66 7.19 -18.16 8.33
CA ARG A 66 5.76 -17.89 8.11
C ARG A 66 5.49 -16.94 6.96
N PHE A 67 6.17 -15.80 6.96
CA PHE A 67 5.97 -14.82 5.91
C PHE A 67 6.51 -15.31 4.56
N SER A 68 7.53 -16.17 4.55
CA SER A 68 8.06 -16.79 3.31
C SER A 68 7.12 -17.87 2.77
N ALA A 69 6.28 -18.47 3.61
CA ALA A 69 5.27 -19.44 3.20
C ALA A 69 4.05 -18.76 2.52
N LEU A 70 3.86 -17.44 2.70
CA LEU A 70 2.83 -16.70 2.00
C LEU A 70 3.18 -16.57 0.51
N SER A 71 2.38 -17.18 -0.35
CA SER A 71 2.55 -17.10 -1.80
C SER A 71 2.49 -15.63 -2.27
N GLY A 72 3.58 -15.17 -2.89
CA GLY A 72 3.71 -13.79 -3.37
C GLY A 72 4.27 -12.80 -2.34
N MET A 73 4.66 -13.22 -1.13
CA MET A 73 5.37 -12.36 -0.19
C MET A 73 6.89 -12.53 -0.33
N ASN A 74 7.60 -11.45 -0.65
CA ASN A 74 9.07 -11.43 -0.64
C ASN A 74 9.58 -10.71 0.61
N ILE A 75 10.52 -11.33 1.32
CA ILE A 75 11.15 -10.75 2.51
C ILE A 75 12.62 -10.45 2.20
N CYS A 76 13.02 -9.19 2.33
CA CYS A 76 14.42 -8.80 2.25
C CYS A 76 14.98 -8.56 3.66
N SER A 77 15.95 -9.39 4.06
CA SER A 77 16.69 -9.23 5.31
C SER A 77 17.93 -8.39 5.07
N ARG A 78 18.13 -7.32 5.86
CA ARG A 78 19.36 -6.54 5.88
C ARG A 78 19.84 -6.37 7.32
N THR A 79 21.12 -6.60 7.56
CA THR A 79 21.75 -6.25 8.84
C THR A 79 22.21 -4.80 8.80
N GLU A 80 21.91 -4.06 9.87
CA GLU A 80 22.36 -2.69 10.04
C GLU A 80 23.89 -2.63 10.13
N SER A 81 24.53 -1.86 9.22
CA SER A 81 25.98 -1.81 9.09
C SER A 81 26.66 -0.76 9.97
N GLN A 82 25.94 0.24 10.47
CA GLN A 82 26.49 1.38 11.22
C GLN A 82 25.93 1.51 12.66
N GLY A 83 25.29 0.46 13.18
CA GLY A 83 24.59 0.49 14.46
C GLY A 83 24.81 -0.76 15.31
N SER A 84 23.78 -1.16 16.05
CA SER A 84 23.84 -2.23 17.05
C SER A 84 23.82 -3.65 16.47
N GLY A 85 23.89 -3.78 15.14
CA GLY A 85 23.80 -5.06 14.44
C GLY A 85 22.36 -5.59 14.31
N ARG A 86 21.36 -4.71 14.38
CA ARG A 86 19.94 -5.06 14.21
C ARG A 86 19.67 -5.68 12.85
N MET A 87 18.71 -6.60 12.81
CA MET A 87 18.17 -7.09 11.55
C MET A 87 16.91 -6.30 11.17
N LEU A 88 16.94 -5.74 9.97
CA LEU A 88 15.79 -5.12 9.33
C LEU A 88 15.16 -6.12 8.36
N LEU A 89 13.86 -6.34 8.50
CA LEU A 89 13.06 -7.14 7.59
C LEU A 89 12.16 -6.22 6.77
N SER A 90 12.33 -6.21 5.45
CA SER A 90 11.49 -5.48 4.52
C SER A 90 10.53 -6.45 3.82
N PHE A 91 9.23 -6.18 3.94
CA PHE A 91 8.17 -6.98 3.33
C PHE A 91 7.77 -6.37 1.98
N ARG A 92 7.74 -7.20 0.94
CA ARG A 92 7.39 -6.82 -0.42
C ARG A 92 6.35 -7.80 -0.99
N PRO A 93 5.05 -7.54 -0.79
CA PRO A 93 4.00 -8.31 -1.42
C PRO A 93 4.03 -8.14 -2.95
N SER A 94 3.74 -9.20 -3.68
CA SER A 94 3.57 -9.17 -5.14
C SER A 94 2.31 -8.40 -5.52
N PRO A 95 2.22 -7.89 -6.77
CA PRO A 95 1.02 -7.23 -7.26
C PRO A 95 -0.23 -8.11 -7.16
N SER A 96 -0.10 -9.42 -7.40
CA SER A 96 -1.21 -10.38 -7.25
C SER A 96 -1.68 -10.51 -5.80
N LEU A 97 -0.75 -10.62 -4.85
CA LEU A 97 -1.07 -10.71 -3.43
C LEU A 97 -1.76 -9.44 -2.92
N LEU A 98 -1.31 -8.26 -3.39
CA LEU A 98 -1.95 -6.98 -3.09
C LEU A 98 -3.38 -6.92 -3.65
N ARG A 99 -3.60 -7.33 -4.91
CA ARG A 99 -4.94 -7.33 -5.52
C ARG A 99 -5.91 -8.25 -4.80
N THR A 100 -5.51 -9.49 -4.52
CA THR A 100 -6.33 -10.44 -3.77
C THR A 100 -6.68 -9.90 -2.39
N THR A 101 -5.71 -9.31 -1.70
CA THR A 101 -5.92 -8.71 -0.37
C THR A 101 -6.84 -7.50 -0.43
N ALA A 102 -6.69 -6.65 -1.45
CA ALA A 102 -7.51 -5.46 -1.66
C ALA A 102 -8.96 -5.80 -1.97
N ASP A 103 -9.21 -6.84 -2.78
CA ASP A 103 -10.57 -7.30 -3.06
C ASP A 103 -11.18 -7.92 -1.78
N ARG A 104 -10.42 -8.70 -1.01
CA ARG A 104 -10.90 -9.24 0.27
C ARG A 104 -11.30 -8.13 1.25
N LEU A 105 -10.50 -7.07 1.37
CA LEU A 105 -10.74 -5.95 2.27
C LEU A 105 -11.65 -4.86 1.69
N LYS A 106 -12.04 -4.97 0.41
CA LYS A 106 -12.87 -4.00 -0.32
C LYS A 106 -12.31 -2.57 -0.24
N ILE A 107 -10.99 -2.43 -0.39
CA ILE A 107 -10.33 -1.12 -0.40
C ILE A 107 -10.91 -0.29 -1.54
N ARG A 108 -11.12 0.99 -1.28
CA ARG A 108 -11.56 1.94 -2.30
C ARG A 108 -10.37 2.52 -3.03
N VAL A 109 -10.39 2.43 -4.36
CA VAL A 109 -9.34 2.91 -5.26
C VAL A 109 -9.90 4.00 -6.19
N PRO A 110 -9.06 4.90 -6.69
CA PRO A 110 -9.52 5.93 -7.61
C PRO A 110 -10.04 5.32 -8.91
N ALA A 111 -11.23 5.77 -9.32
CA ALA A 111 -11.84 5.46 -10.60
C ALA A 111 -11.06 6.15 -11.73
N SER A 112 -11.09 5.53 -12.91
CA SER A 112 -10.48 6.09 -14.11
C SER A 112 -11.28 7.31 -14.58
N ASN A 113 -10.58 8.39 -14.92
CA ASN A 113 -11.16 9.64 -15.44
C ASN A 113 -11.91 9.43 -16.78
N VAL A 114 -11.64 8.30 -17.41
CA VAL A 114 -12.25 7.81 -18.65
C VAL A 114 -13.71 7.40 -18.46
N LEU A 115 -14.13 7.17 -17.21
CA LEU A 115 -15.51 6.86 -16.86
C LEU A 115 -16.38 8.11 -16.68
N GLU A 116 -15.91 9.32 -16.99
CA GLU A 116 -16.74 10.53 -16.95
C GLU A 116 -17.89 10.41 -17.97
N ILE A 117 -19.01 9.84 -17.50
CA ILE A 117 -20.28 9.69 -18.20
C ILE A 117 -20.92 11.06 -18.56
N GLY A 118 -20.41 12.17 -18.00
CA GLY A 118 -20.99 13.51 -18.11
C GLY A 118 -20.54 14.38 -19.28
N THR A 119 -19.54 13.95 -20.08
CA THR A 119 -19.09 14.71 -21.27
C THR A 119 -18.96 13.83 -22.50
N LEU A 120 -19.73 12.73 -22.58
CA LEU A 120 -20.12 12.27 -23.90
C LEU A 120 -21.06 13.35 -24.44
N ASP A 121 -20.57 14.07 -25.45
CA ASP A 121 -21.40 14.88 -26.31
C ASP A 121 -22.69 14.10 -26.59
N THR A 122 -23.82 14.68 -26.18
CA THR A 122 -25.20 14.17 -26.26
C THR A 122 -25.66 13.78 -27.68
N ASN A 123 -24.74 13.71 -28.65
CA ASN A 123 -24.97 13.47 -30.07
C ASN A 123 -24.31 12.18 -30.60
N GLU A 124 -23.40 11.53 -29.87
CA GLU A 124 -23.03 10.14 -30.19
C GLU A 124 -24.01 9.23 -29.46
N GLU A 125 -25.10 8.85 -30.15
CA GLU A 125 -25.94 7.73 -29.73
C GLU A 125 -25.04 6.62 -29.23
N ALA A 126 -25.20 6.22 -27.96
CA ALA A 126 -24.37 5.22 -27.31
C ALA A 126 -24.43 3.92 -28.11
N LYS A 127 -23.54 3.78 -29.10
CA LYS A 127 -23.47 2.63 -29.98
C LYS A 127 -23.19 1.43 -29.09
N LEU A 128 -24.21 0.60 -28.89
CA LEU A 128 -24.05 -0.65 -28.17
C LEU A 128 -23.29 -1.59 -29.09
N TRP A 129 -22.05 -1.87 -28.74
CA TRP A 129 -21.20 -2.77 -29.49
C TRP A 129 -21.64 -4.22 -29.23
N GLY A 130 -21.89 -4.95 -30.30
CA GLY A 130 -22.00 -6.40 -30.23
C GLY A 130 -20.65 -7.03 -29.90
N GLN A 131 -20.67 -8.24 -29.32
CA GLN A 131 -19.46 -8.96 -28.91
C GLN A 131 -18.44 -9.10 -30.06
N ALA A 132 -18.90 -9.52 -31.25
CA ALA A 132 -18.02 -9.71 -32.41
C ALA A 132 -17.38 -8.39 -32.89
N GLU A 133 -18.14 -7.30 -32.95
CA GLU A 133 -17.63 -5.98 -33.34
C GLU A 133 -16.64 -5.43 -32.31
N ALA A 134 -16.93 -5.60 -31.02
CA ALA A 134 -16.05 -5.16 -29.94
C ALA A 134 -14.72 -5.92 -29.95
N GLN A 135 -14.75 -7.23 -30.20
CA GLN A 135 -13.56 -8.07 -30.32
C GLN A 135 -12.66 -7.62 -31.48
N GLU A 136 -13.24 -7.38 -32.66
CA GLU A 136 -12.50 -6.91 -33.83
C GLU A 136 -11.83 -5.56 -33.56
N GLU A 137 -12.54 -4.63 -32.94
CA GLU A 137 -12.02 -3.31 -32.63
C GLU A 137 -10.92 -3.34 -31.56
N ILE A 138 -11.07 -4.16 -30.51
CA ILE A 138 -10.01 -4.37 -29.49
C ILE A 138 -8.77 -4.96 -30.15
N TYR A 139 -8.93 -5.95 -31.02
CA TYR A 139 -7.82 -6.54 -31.76
C TYR A 139 -7.12 -5.50 -32.66
N ARG A 140 -7.89 -4.62 -33.31
CA ARG A 140 -7.37 -3.51 -34.11
C ARG A 140 -6.57 -2.53 -33.25
N LEU A 141 -7.06 -2.17 -32.06
CA LEU A 141 -6.36 -1.29 -31.12
C LEU A 141 -5.05 -1.91 -30.63
N PHE A 142 -5.04 -3.23 -30.38
CA PHE A 142 -3.86 -3.97 -29.97
C PHE A 142 -2.81 -4.01 -31.07
N LEU A 143 -3.20 -4.37 -32.30
CA LEU A 143 -2.28 -4.36 -33.46
C LEU A 143 -1.74 -2.96 -33.77
N ALA A 144 -2.51 -1.91 -33.48
CA ALA A 144 -2.07 -0.52 -33.59
C ALA A 144 -1.14 -0.07 -32.45
N GLY A 145 -0.85 -0.93 -31.46
CA GLY A 145 -0.01 -0.62 -30.31
C GLY A 145 -0.63 0.39 -29.34
N LYS A 146 -1.94 0.60 -29.38
CA LYS A 146 -2.64 1.57 -28.52
C LYS A 146 -3.03 1.00 -27.16
N ILE A 147 -3.11 -0.32 -27.04
CA ILE A 147 -3.47 -1.03 -25.81
C ILE A 147 -2.51 -2.21 -25.59
N ASN A 148 -2.33 -2.63 -24.33
CA ASN A 148 -1.46 -3.75 -23.97
C ASN A 148 -2.16 -5.10 -24.16
N ALA A 149 -1.38 -6.19 -24.15
CA ALA A 149 -1.90 -7.56 -24.29
C ALA A 149 -2.92 -7.92 -23.19
N GLU A 150 -2.70 -7.43 -21.97
CA GLU A 150 -3.63 -7.63 -20.84
C GLU A 150 -4.99 -6.97 -21.10
N ASP A 151 -5.00 -5.81 -21.75
CA ASP A 151 -6.22 -5.06 -22.08
C ASP A 151 -6.91 -5.57 -23.36
N ALA A 152 -6.22 -6.41 -24.15
CA ALA A 152 -6.74 -7.04 -25.36
C ALA A 152 -7.45 -8.39 -25.09
N GLN A 153 -7.43 -8.88 -23.85
CA GLN A 153 -8.05 -10.16 -23.48
C GLN A 153 -9.57 -10.13 -23.62
N ILE A 154 -10.16 -11.24 -24.07
CA ILE A 154 -11.60 -11.40 -24.20
C ILE A 154 -12.12 -12.19 -23.00
N PHE A 155 -13.19 -11.71 -22.35
CA PHE A 155 -13.77 -12.38 -21.18
C PHE A 155 -15.18 -12.88 -21.47
N ASP A 156 -15.43 -14.17 -21.21
CA ASP A 156 -16.70 -14.84 -21.54
C ASP A 156 -17.90 -14.35 -20.71
N TYR A 157 -17.65 -13.61 -19.63
CA TYR A 157 -18.66 -13.12 -18.70
C TYR A 157 -19.02 -11.63 -18.90
N GLU A 158 -18.54 -11.00 -19.99
CA GLU A 158 -18.86 -9.61 -20.31
C GLU A 158 -20.21 -9.49 -21.05
N ASP A 159 -21.10 -8.63 -20.54
CA ASP A 159 -22.32 -8.25 -21.25
C ASP A 159 -22.05 -7.17 -22.32
N SER A 160 -22.98 -6.94 -23.24
CA SER A 160 -22.84 -5.94 -24.31
C SER A 160 -22.61 -4.51 -23.78
N GLY A 161 -23.11 -4.21 -22.58
CA GLY A 161 -22.86 -2.94 -21.89
C GLY A 161 -21.42 -2.82 -21.39
N MET A 162 -20.85 -3.89 -20.85
CA MET A 162 -19.46 -3.98 -20.40
C MET A 162 -18.50 -3.85 -21.58
N TRP A 163 -18.78 -4.53 -22.69
CA TRP A 163 -18.02 -4.38 -23.94
C TRP A 163 -17.98 -2.94 -24.41
N SER A 164 -19.14 -2.29 -24.48
CA SER A 164 -19.24 -0.91 -24.93
C SER A 164 -18.48 0.05 -24.01
N ARG A 165 -18.69 -0.06 -22.68
CA ARG A 165 -17.99 0.77 -21.69
C ARG A 165 -16.47 0.58 -21.74
N ARG A 166 -16.02 -0.67 -21.82
CA ARG A 166 -14.60 -1.01 -21.89
C ARG A 166 -13.96 -0.48 -23.18
N LEU A 167 -14.60 -0.69 -24.32
CA LEU A 167 -14.07 -0.23 -25.60
C LEU A 167 -13.98 1.29 -25.67
N HIS A 168 -15.05 1.99 -25.27
CA HIS A 168 -15.02 3.45 -25.15
C HIS A 168 -13.89 3.90 -24.22
N ALA A 169 -13.71 3.19 -23.10
CA ALA A 169 -12.64 3.52 -22.18
C ALA A 169 -11.25 3.36 -22.79
N LEU A 170 -10.98 2.23 -23.46
CA LEU A 170 -9.72 1.97 -24.15
C LEU A 170 -9.44 2.98 -25.27
N GLN A 171 -10.45 3.37 -26.03
CA GLN A 171 -10.33 4.39 -27.07
C GLN A 171 -9.98 5.76 -26.48
N GLN A 172 -10.59 6.14 -25.35
CA GLN A 172 -10.29 7.40 -24.67
C GLN A 172 -8.91 7.39 -24.00
N LEU A 173 -8.49 6.28 -23.38
CA LEU A 173 -7.13 6.10 -22.85
C LEU A 173 -6.07 6.38 -23.92
N SER A 174 -6.33 5.96 -25.17
CA SER A 174 -5.43 6.25 -26.30
C SER A 174 -5.40 7.71 -26.75
N LYS A 175 -6.38 8.53 -26.32
CA LYS A 175 -6.56 9.94 -26.73
C LYS A 175 -6.19 10.93 -25.62
N LEU A 176 -6.23 10.51 -24.35
CA LEU A 176 -6.02 11.39 -23.21
C LEU A 176 -4.57 11.89 -23.17
N THR A 177 -4.40 13.20 -23.33
CA THR A 177 -3.17 13.90 -22.96
C THR A 177 -3.30 14.29 -21.49
N MET A 178 -2.40 13.78 -20.65
CA MET A 178 -2.28 13.98 -19.19
C MET A 178 -2.78 15.37 -18.71
N GLN A 179 -4.05 15.47 -18.33
CA GLN A 179 -4.61 16.64 -17.66
C GLN A 179 -5.18 16.16 -16.32
N PRO A 180 -4.65 16.63 -15.19
CA PRO A 180 -5.15 16.27 -13.87
C PRO A 180 -6.49 16.97 -13.63
N LYS A 181 -7.55 16.19 -13.43
CA LYS A 181 -8.85 16.69 -12.93
C LYS A 181 -8.97 16.36 -11.43
N GLU A 182 -9.53 17.31 -10.70
CA GLU A 182 -9.56 17.33 -9.23
C GLU A 182 -10.69 16.48 -8.59
N ASP A 183 -11.72 16.10 -9.35
CA ASP A 183 -12.81 15.25 -8.84
C ASP A 183 -12.54 13.75 -9.08
N VAL A 184 -11.82 13.13 -8.13
CA VAL A 184 -11.51 11.69 -8.18
C VAL A 184 -12.59 10.90 -7.43
N VAL A 185 -13.40 10.13 -8.16
CA VAL A 185 -14.37 9.19 -7.56
C VAL A 185 -13.64 7.94 -7.06
N TYR A 186 -13.96 7.46 -5.86
CA TYR A 186 -13.36 6.24 -5.30
C TYR A 186 -14.36 5.07 -5.32
N LEU A 187 -13.94 3.95 -5.92
CA LEU A 187 -14.75 2.74 -6.10
C LEU A 187 -14.16 1.55 -5.34
N PRO A 188 -14.98 0.64 -4.80
CA PRO A 188 -14.48 -0.58 -4.16
C PRO A 188 -13.75 -1.46 -5.18
N PHE A 189 -12.52 -1.85 -4.85
CA PHE A 189 -11.70 -2.68 -5.72
C PHE A 189 -12.25 -4.10 -5.84
N ARG A 190 -12.14 -4.65 -7.05
CA ARG A 190 -12.47 -6.02 -7.43
C ARG A 190 -11.35 -6.57 -8.30
N ASP A 191 -10.84 -7.75 -7.98
CA ASP A 191 -9.77 -8.39 -8.74
C ASP A 191 -10.35 -9.14 -9.95
N LEU A 192 -10.93 -8.37 -10.88
CA LEU A 192 -11.44 -8.86 -12.15
C LEU A 192 -10.69 -8.14 -13.27
N ALA A 193 -10.00 -8.89 -14.11
CA ALA A 193 -9.23 -8.35 -15.24
C ALA A 193 -10.12 -7.50 -16.17
N ALA A 194 -11.36 -7.93 -16.40
CA ALA A 194 -12.35 -7.17 -17.18
C ALA A 194 -12.64 -5.77 -16.61
N LEU A 195 -12.49 -5.54 -15.30
CA LEU A 195 -12.78 -4.25 -14.67
C LEU A 195 -11.54 -3.36 -14.53
N ARG A 196 -10.37 -3.75 -15.04
CA ARG A 196 -9.14 -2.95 -14.86
C ARG A 196 -9.28 -1.53 -15.40
N TYR A 197 -9.96 -1.35 -16.54
CA TYR A 197 -10.21 -0.04 -17.16
C TYR A 197 -11.02 0.92 -16.26
N VAL A 198 -11.74 0.37 -15.28
CA VAL A 198 -12.56 1.14 -14.33
C VAL A 198 -11.69 1.89 -13.33
N TYR A 199 -10.49 1.38 -13.04
CA TYR A 199 -9.60 1.95 -12.04
C TYR A 199 -8.49 2.77 -12.69
N ARG A 200 -8.15 3.90 -12.06
CA ARG A 200 -7.01 4.72 -12.48
C ARG A 200 -5.72 3.94 -12.21
N GLN A 201 -4.86 3.81 -13.22
CA GLN A 201 -3.54 3.21 -13.08
C GLN A 201 -2.55 4.30 -12.62
N ILE A 202 -1.80 4.04 -11.55
CA ILE A 202 -0.99 5.06 -10.85
C ILE A 202 0.51 4.79 -11.00
N ASP A 203 0.91 3.52 -11.14
CA ASP A 203 2.32 3.14 -11.17
C ASP A 203 2.96 3.31 -12.55
N ASP A 204 3.76 4.37 -12.72
CA ASP A 204 4.82 4.44 -13.72
C ASP A 204 6.17 4.09 -13.05
N GLU A 205 6.56 2.82 -13.12
CA GLU A 205 7.96 2.41 -12.88
C GLU A 205 8.83 2.78 -14.09
N ARG A 206 9.01 4.08 -14.33
CA ARG A 206 9.80 4.58 -15.46
C ARG A 206 11.31 4.62 -15.22
N ASP A 207 11.80 4.33 -14.02
CA ASP A 207 13.24 4.34 -13.71
C ASP A 207 13.74 2.98 -13.23
N GLY A 208 14.26 2.19 -14.18
CA GLY A 208 15.52 1.44 -13.99
C GLY A 208 15.48 0.05 -13.35
N GLY A 209 14.31 -0.53 -13.13
CA GLY A 209 14.18 -1.92 -12.65
C GLY A 209 12.99 -2.67 -13.24
N GLY A 210 12.40 -2.14 -14.30
CA GLY A 210 11.19 -2.68 -14.90
C GLY A 210 11.43 -4.07 -15.47
N ASP A 211 10.66 -5.04 -15.00
CA ASP A 211 10.31 -6.18 -15.83
C ASP A 211 9.81 -5.64 -17.18
N ILE A 212 10.36 -6.22 -18.25
CA ILE A 212 10.13 -5.82 -19.65
C ILE A 212 8.66 -6.07 -20.08
N ASP A 213 7.89 -6.79 -19.27
CA ASP A 213 6.45 -6.93 -19.40
C ASP A 213 5.76 -5.77 -18.70
N GLY A 214 4.91 -5.01 -19.42
CA GLY A 214 4.10 -3.88 -18.93
C GLY A 214 3.06 -4.20 -17.85
N SER A 215 3.39 -5.08 -16.91
CA SER A 215 2.63 -5.59 -15.77
C SER A 215 2.76 -4.73 -14.50
N THR A 216 3.44 -3.58 -14.58
CA THR A 216 3.70 -2.68 -13.44
C THR A 216 2.55 -1.71 -13.13
N LEU A 217 1.50 -1.65 -13.95
CA LEU A 217 0.36 -0.75 -13.72
C LEU A 217 -0.51 -1.26 -12.56
N SER A 218 -0.45 -0.55 -11.44
CA SER A 218 -1.28 -0.77 -10.24
C SER A 218 -2.26 0.38 -10.00
N PRO A 219 -3.50 0.09 -9.53
CA PRO A 219 -4.44 1.12 -9.09
C PRO A 219 -4.24 1.55 -7.63
N PHE A 220 -3.25 1.00 -6.93
CA PHE A 220 -3.03 1.24 -5.50
C PHE A 220 -2.04 2.39 -5.29
N ARG A 221 -2.44 3.39 -4.49
CA ARG A 221 -1.52 4.42 -3.98
C ARG A 221 -0.49 3.81 -3.05
N VAL A 222 0.58 4.53 -2.76
CA VAL A 222 1.60 4.09 -1.78
C VAL A 222 0.96 3.80 -0.41
N VAL A 223 0.04 4.65 0.06
CA VAL A 223 -0.68 4.43 1.32
C VAL A 223 -1.52 3.16 1.30
N ASP A 224 -2.18 2.87 0.18
CA ASP A 224 -2.99 1.65 0.05
C ASP A 224 -2.10 0.40 0.07
N LYS A 225 -0.94 0.44 -0.60
CA LYS A 225 0.07 -0.63 -0.55
C LYS A 225 0.60 -0.86 0.88
N ILE A 226 0.86 0.22 1.62
CA ILE A 226 1.30 0.14 3.03
C ILE A 226 0.20 -0.49 3.90
N ARG A 227 -1.06 -0.03 3.77
CA ARG A 227 -2.21 -0.57 4.50
C ARG A 227 -2.43 -2.05 4.22
N LEU A 228 -2.36 -2.45 2.94
CA LEU A 228 -2.48 -3.84 2.52
C LEU A 228 -1.36 -4.72 3.09
N THR A 229 -0.12 -4.22 3.04
CA THR A 229 1.04 -4.93 3.59
C THR A 229 0.91 -5.08 5.11
N LYS A 230 0.49 -4.03 5.81
CA LYS A 230 0.23 -4.08 7.26
C LYS A 230 -0.88 -5.08 7.59
N ALA A 231 -1.97 -5.10 6.83
CA ALA A 231 -3.04 -6.07 7.03
C ALA A 231 -2.60 -7.52 6.79
N LEU A 232 -1.65 -7.77 5.88
CA LEU A 232 -1.04 -9.08 5.69
C LEU A 232 -0.17 -9.48 6.89
N ILE A 233 0.58 -8.53 7.45
CA ILE A 233 1.42 -8.74 8.63
C ILE A 233 0.54 -9.03 9.86
N ASP A 234 -0.49 -8.21 10.08
CA ASP A 234 -1.40 -8.30 11.22
C ASP A 234 -2.29 -9.55 11.18
N ALA A 235 -2.44 -10.16 10.00
CA ALA A 235 -3.11 -11.44 9.89
C ALA A 235 -2.27 -12.60 10.46
N GLU A 236 -0.93 -12.47 10.50
CA GLU A 236 -0.02 -13.50 11.01
C GLU A 236 0.40 -13.23 12.45
N PHE A 237 0.75 -11.98 12.79
CA PHE A 237 1.24 -11.63 14.11
C PHE A 237 0.67 -10.30 14.61
N ASP A 238 0.37 -10.26 15.90
CA ASP A 238 0.17 -9.03 16.64
C ASP A 238 1.53 -8.35 16.88
N CYS A 239 1.80 -7.30 16.10
CA CYS A 239 3.06 -6.56 16.19
C CYS A 239 3.21 -5.81 17.52
N ASP A 240 2.12 -5.37 18.13
CA ASP A 240 2.16 -4.63 19.39
C ASP A 240 2.49 -5.60 20.53
N ALA A 241 1.87 -6.78 20.54
CA ALA A 241 2.20 -7.83 21.48
C ALA A 241 3.64 -8.36 21.31
N LEU A 242 4.20 -8.35 20.09
CA LEU A 242 5.61 -8.66 19.85
C LEU A 242 6.56 -7.60 20.44
N LEU A 243 6.18 -6.32 20.38
CA LEU A 243 6.93 -5.20 20.97
C LEU A 243 6.92 -5.28 22.50
N GLU A 244 5.74 -5.45 23.11
CA GLU A 244 5.57 -5.55 24.56
C GLU A 244 6.39 -6.69 25.17
N ARG A 245 6.49 -7.81 24.44
CA ARG A 245 7.25 -8.99 24.85
C ARG A 245 8.74 -8.90 24.49
N GLY A 246 9.21 -7.81 23.89
CA GLY A 246 10.62 -7.60 23.53
C GLY A 246 11.15 -8.53 22.44
N LEU A 247 10.25 -9.11 21.64
CA LEU A 247 10.59 -9.99 20.50
C LEU A 247 10.76 -9.19 19.21
N LEU A 248 10.11 -8.03 19.14
CA LEU A 248 10.27 -7.02 18.10
C LEU A 248 10.74 -5.73 18.77
N GLU A 249 11.56 -4.96 18.06
CA GLU A 249 12.04 -3.68 18.57
C GLU A 249 11.23 -2.51 18.02
N HIS A 250 11.05 -2.47 16.69
CA HIS A 250 10.21 -1.48 16.01
C HIS A 250 9.60 -2.08 14.74
N HIS A 251 8.43 -1.57 14.36
CA HIS A 251 7.89 -1.73 13.02
C HIS A 251 7.50 -0.35 12.48
N PHE A 252 7.89 -0.03 11.25
CA PHE A 252 7.65 1.27 10.62
C PHE A 252 7.60 1.14 9.11
N CYS A 253 6.97 2.10 8.44
CA CYS A 253 7.00 2.24 6.99
C CYS A 253 8.09 3.25 6.57
N PRO A 254 8.90 2.95 5.55
CA PRO A 254 9.86 3.92 5.03
C PRO A 254 9.13 5.08 4.35
N HIS A 255 9.67 6.29 4.48
CA HIS A 255 9.16 7.47 3.77
C HIS A 255 9.48 7.40 2.27
N THR A 256 8.50 7.77 1.44
CA THR A 256 8.70 7.91 -0.01
C THR A 256 9.11 9.34 -0.35
N HIS A 257 10.17 9.47 -1.15
CA HIS A 257 10.64 10.73 -1.74
C HIS A 257 10.13 10.93 -3.18
N LYS A 258 9.47 9.93 -3.77
CA LYS A 258 8.89 9.99 -5.12
C LYS A 258 7.53 10.70 -5.09
N THR A 259 7.34 11.65 -5.99
CA THR A 259 6.05 12.28 -6.27
C THR A 259 5.53 11.71 -7.60
N THR A 260 4.28 11.26 -7.62
CA THR A 260 3.53 10.92 -8.85
C THR A 260 2.33 11.87 -8.97
N ASP A 261 1.50 11.70 -10.00
CA ASP A 261 0.26 12.46 -10.18
C ASP A 261 -0.76 12.22 -9.04
N VAL A 262 -0.62 11.11 -8.29
CA VAL A 262 -1.50 10.77 -7.16
C VAL A 262 -0.74 10.71 -5.83
N ASP A 263 0.50 10.20 -5.82
CA ASP A 263 1.31 10.11 -4.61
C ASP A 263 2.11 11.40 -4.38
N THR A 264 2.05 11.90 -3.16
CA THR A 264 2.81 13.09 -2.76
C THR A 264 4.09 12.67 -2.07
N SER A 265 5.22 13.33 -2.31
CA SER A 265 6.43 13.10 -1.52
C SER A 265 6.48 13.95 -0.25
N LEU A 266 7.29 13.54 0.72
CA LEU A 266 7.54 14.32 1.94
C LEU A 266 8.07 15.72 1.62
N ASP A 267 8.88 15.84 0.57
CA ASP A 267 9.52 17.10 0.19
C ASP A 267 8.50 18.09 -0.41
N VAL A 268 7.55 17.59 -1.21
CA VAL A 268 6.42 18.40 -1.71
C VAL A 268 5.53 18.86 -0.56
N LEU A 269 5.21 17.97 0.39
CA LEU A 269 4.45 18.32 1.59
C LEU A 269 5.16 19.39 2.41
N ARG A 270 6.47 19.24 2.67
CA ARG A 270 7.25 20.25 3.41
C ARG A 270 7.21 21.62 2.77
N VAL A 271 7.31 21.69 1.44
CA VAL A 271 7.25 22.96 0.71
C VAL A 271 5.83 23.54 0.72
N GLN A 272 4.79 22.74 0.47
CA GLN A 272 3.41 23.22 0.44
C GLN A 272 2.91 23.63 1.83
N TRP A 273 3.06 22.78 2.84
CA TRP A 273 2.67 23.07 4.24
C TRP A 273 3.55 24.14 4.88
N GLY A 274 4.86 24.15 4.59
CA GLY A 274 5.76 25.22 5.03
C GLY A 274 5.43 26.59 4.42
N THR A 275 4.51 26.64 3.45
CA THR A 275 4.03 27.88 2.84
C THR A 275 2.60 28.29 3.22
N LEU A 276 1.96 27.58 4.17
CA LEU A 276 0.81 28.09 4.95
C LEU A 276 1.24 29.39 5.66
N PRO A 277 0.34 30.37 5.86
CA PRO A 277 0.67 31.78 5.76
C PRO A 277 1.72 32.20 6.79
N SER A 278 2.98 32.17 6.39
CA SER A 278 3.99 32.95 7.07
C SER A 278 3.68 34.42 6.77
N PRO A 279 3.82 35.33 7.75
CA PRO A 279 3.63 36.78 7.53
C PRO A 279 4.45 37.31 6.34
N TRP A 280 5.53 36.61 6.01
CA TRP A 280 6.41 36.89 4.88
C TRP A 280 5.73 36.73 3.51
N LYS A 281 4.79 35.78 3.33
CA LYS A 281 4.07 35.60 2.05
C LYS A 281 3.03 36.70 1.80
N ALA A 282 2.40 37.23 2.85
CA ALA A 282 1.54 38.41 2.77
C ALA A 282 2.36 39.66 2.39
N PHE A 283 3.59 39.75 2.89
CA PHE A 283 4.52 40.85 2.56
C PHE A 283 5.12 40.72 1.15
N CYS A 284 5.53 39.51 0.74
CA CYS A 284 6.08 39.23 -0.59
C CYS A 284 5.01 39.19 -1.70
N GLY A 285 3.74 39.01 -1.36
CA GLY A 285 2.62 39.06 -2.31
C GLY A 285 2.47 40.43 -2.99
N LEU A 286 3.01 41.50 -2.40
CA LEU A 286 3.05 42.85 -3.00
C LEU A 286 4.13 43.01 -4.08
N PHE A 287 5.14 42.12 -4.15
CA PHE A 287 6.29 42.30 -5.05
C PHE A 287 6.69 41.05 -5.87
N GLY A 288 6.09 39.89 -5.65
CA GLY A 288 6.57 38.64 -6.24
C GLY A 288 5.52 37.91 -7.05
N ARG A 289 5.54 38.11 -8.37
CA ARG A 289 4.87 37.30 -9.38
C ARG A 289 5.52 35.90 -9.50
N PHE A 290 5.75 35.20 -8.38
CA PHE A 290 6.15 33.79 -8.38
C PHE A 290 4.90 32.95 -8.65
N ARG A 291 4.52 32.89 -9.92
CA ARG A 291 3.76 31.77 -10.47
C ARG A 291 4.63 30.53 -10.32
N TYR A 292 4.33 29.69 -9.33
CA TYR A 292 4.52 28.26 -9.50
C TYR A 292 3.36 27.77 -10.38
N PRO A 293 3.59 27.33 -11.63
CA PRO A 293 2.55 26.74 -12.44
C PRO A 293 2.45 25.26 -12.03
N GLY A 294 1.35 24.88 -11.38
CA GLY A 294 1.08 23.49 -11.03
C GLY A 294 0.23 23.41 -9.78
N SER A 295 -1.09 23.28 -9.98
CA SER A 295 -2.15 22.97 -9.02
C SER A 295 -1.92 23.45 -7.58
N ALA A 296 -2.67 24.48 -7.19
CA ALA A 296 -2.98 24.72 -5.78
C ALA A 296 -3.96 23.63 -5.29
N GLY A 297 -3.50 22.38 -5.28
CA GLY A 297 -4.27 21.26 -4.76
C GLY A 297 -4.48 21.42 -3.26
N ASP A 298 -5.61 20.92 -2.76
CA ASP A 298 -5.95 20.96 -1.34
C ASP A 298 -4.82 20.31 -0.51
N PRO A 299 -4.13 21.04 0.38
CA PRO A 299 -3.06 20.49 1.21
C PRO A 299 -3.54 19.34 2.10
N LEU A 300 -4.84 19.23 2.38
CA LEU A 300 -5.44 18.10 3.10
C LEU A 300 -5.46 16.83 2.25
N LEU A 301 -5.70 16.95 0.94
CA LEU A 301 -5.66 15.83 0.00
C LEU A 301 -4.24 15.25 -0.09
N HIS A 302 -3.22 16.10 -0.10
CA HIS A 302 -1.82 15.69 -0.07
C HIS A 302 -1.45 14.97 1.25
N VAL A 303 -1.95 15.45 2.39
CA VAL A 303 -1.76 14.78 3.69
C VAL A 303 -2.49 13.44 3.72
N GLN A 304 -3.72 13.38 3.20
CA GLN A 304 -4.49 12.14 3.10
C GLN A 304 -3.77 11.12 2.21
N ASN A 305 -3.24 11.56 1.06
CA ASN A 305 -2.54 10.69 0.13
C ASN A 305 -1.19 10.20 0.64
N TYR A 306 -0.56 10.88 1.61
CA TYR A 306 0.74 10.48 2.15
C TYR A 306 0.66 9.78 3.52
N PHE A 307 -0.11 10.34 4.45
CA PHE A 307 -0.22 9.87 5.83
C PHE A 307 -1.50 9.05 6.08
N GLY A 308 -2.46 9.10 5.15
CA GLY A 308 -3.76 8.45 5.29
C GLY A 308 -4.84 9.33 5.93
N GLU A 309 -6.05 8.78 5.96
CA GLU A 309 -7.28 9.49 6.36
C GLU A 309 -7.29 9.96 7.82
N GLN A 310 -6.76 9.19 8.76
CA GLN A 310 -6.81 9.55 10.18
C GLN A 310 -6.00 10.82 10.47
N LEU A 311 -4.80 10.93 9.89
CA LEU A 311 -3.96 12.13 10.03
C LEU A 311 -4.52 13.31 9.24
N ALA A 312 -5.17 13.07 8.10
CA ALA A 312 -5.93 14.10 7.38
C ALA A 312 -7.09 14.65 8.21
N LEU A 313 -7.84 13.80 8.93
CA LEU A 313 -8.93 14.21 9.82
C LEU A 313 -8.42 14.97 11.05
N CYS A 314 -7.31 14.53 11.65
CA CYS A 314 -6.67 15.26 12.76
C CYS A 314 -6.19 16.64 12.31
N THR A 315 -5.58 16.74 11.13
CA THR A 315 -5.13 18.03 10.58
C THR A 315 -6.31 18.93 10.22
N LEU A 316 -7.40 18.40 9.65
CA LEU A 316 -8.65 19.13 9.46
C LEU A 316 -9.18 19.71 10.80
N SER A 317 -9.16 18.90 11.86
CA SER A 317 -9.62 19.30 13.20
C SER A 317 -8.75 20.39 13.84
N LEU A 318 -7.45 20.41 13.51
CA LEU A 318 -6.50 21.43 13.96
C LEU A 318 -6.54 22.72 13.13
N ILE A 319 -7.08 22.67 11.91
CA ILE A 319 -7.21 23.81 10.99
C ILE A 319 -8.52 24.59 11.21
N ASP A 320 -9.45 24.10 12.05
CA ASP A 320 -10.65 24.85 12.44
C ASP A 320 -10.29 26.12 13.25
N PRO A 321 -10.60 27.34 12.76
CA PRO A 321 -10.28 28.62 13.42
C PRO A 321 -10.78 28.72 14.87
N ARG A 322 -11.76 27.90 15.27
CA ARG A 322 -12.33 27.87 16.61
C ARG A 322 -11.43 27.19 17.65
N PHE A 323 -10.46 26.39 17.23
CA PHE A 323 -9.50 25.71 18.13
C PHE A 323 -8.16 26.46 18.29
N TYR A 324 -7.92 27.51 17.51
CA TYR A 324 -6.68 28.30 17.54
C TYR A 324 -6.45 29.11 18.82
N LEU A 325 -7.38 29.06 19.79
CA LEU A 325 -7.21 29.71 21.10
C LEU A 325 -6.74 28.76 22.22
N LEU A 326 -6.53 27.46 21.96
CA LEU A 326 -6.17 26.49 23.02
C LEU A 326 -4.94 25.61 22.77
N THR A 327 -4.29 25.66 21.61
CA THR A 327 -3.12 24.81 21.29
C THR A 327 -1.78 25.53 21.36
N ASN A 328 -1.58 26.33 22.42
CA ASN A 328 -0.24 26.79 22.84
C ASN A 328 0.39 25.89 23.91
N ILE A 329 -0.10 24.65 24.06
CA ILE A 329 0.37 23.71 25.08
C ILE A 329 0.60 22.34 24.43
N CYS A 330 1.86 21.90 24.46
CA CYS A 330 2.38 20.53 24.32
C CYS A 330 2.34 19.86 22.93
N TYR A 331 3.52 19.68 22.33
CA TYR A 331 4.18 18.37 22.24
C TYR A 331 5.65 18.56 21.82
N VAL A 332 6.50 18.83 22.82
CA VAL A 332 7.90 18.40 22.80
C VAL A 332 7.90 17.04 23.51
N LEU A 333 8.20 15.96 22.80
CA LEU A 333 8.59 14.71 23.45
C LEU A 333 9.93 14.27 22.88
N ALA A 334 10.98 14.67 23.61
CA ALA A 334 12.22 13.93 23.65
C ALA A 334 11.99 12.68 24.51
N ILE A 335 12.35 11.50 24.03
CA ILE A 335 12.77 10.42 24.92
C ILE A 335 14.07 9.82 24.38
N ARG A 336 15.04 9.89 25.29
CA ARG A 336 16.34 9.25 25.29
C ARG A 336 16.19 7.98 26.12
N LEU A 337 16.74 6.86 25.66
CA LEU A 337 17.53 5.92 26.46
C LEU A 337 18.64 5.37 25.57
#